data_AF-A0A6B3FUM6-F1
#
_entry.id   AF-A0A6B3FUM6-F1
#
_cell.length_a   1.000
_cell.length_b   1.000
_cell.length_c   1.000
_cell.angle_alpha   90.00
_cell.angle_beta   90.00
_cell.angle_gamma   90.00
#
_symmetry.space_group_name_H-M   'P 1'
#
loop_
_entity.id
_entity.type
_entity.pdbx_description
1 polymer ?
#
loop_
_entity_poly.entity_id
_entity_poly.type
_entity_poly.pdbx_seq_one_letter_code
_entity_poly.pdbx_strand_id
1 'polypeptide(L)'
;CGVFGVWAPGEEVAKLTYFGLYALQHRGQESAGIAVSNGSQILVFKDMGLVSQVFDETSLGSLQGHIAVGHARYSTTGASV
;
A
#
# COMPACT_ATOMS: atom_id res chain seq x y z
N CYS A 1 -4.99 12.48 -2.74
CA CYS A 1 -4.51 11.20 -2.19
C CYS A 1 -5.64 10.17 -2.12
N GLY A 2 -5.31 8.88 -2.15
CA GLY A 2 -6.23 7.76 -1.92
C GLY A 2 -5.76 6.89 -0.76
N VAL A 3 -6.70 6.33 0.01
CA VAL A 3 -6.42 5.38 1.11
C VAL A 3 -7.30 4.15 0.88
N PHE A 4 -6.74 2.97 1.15
CA PHE A 4 -7.47 1.70 1.16
C PHE A 4 -7.11 0.95 2.44
N GLY A 5 -8.07 0.26 3.06
CA GLY A 5 -7.83 -0.55 4.24
C GLY A 5 -8.65 -1.84 4.17
N VAL A 6 -8.06 -2.94 4.63
CA VAL A 6 -8.69 -4.26 4.63
C VAL A 6 -8.31 -5.03 5.88
N TRP A 7 -9.29 -5.71 6.46
CA TRP A 7 -9.12 -6.74 7.47
C TRP A 7 -9.74 -8.01 6.91
N ALA A 8 -8.91 -9.03 6.67
CA ALA A 8 -9.35 -10.28 6.06
C ALA A 8 -8.43 -11.43 6.49
N PRO A 9 -8.71 -12.09 7.63
CA PRO A 9 -7.97 -13.27 8.05
C PRO A 9 -8.04 -14.39 6.99
N GLY A 10 -6.88 -14.97 6.65
CA GLY A 10 -6.76 -16.04 5.66
C GLY A 10 -6.55 -15.56 4.22
N GLU A 11 -6.63 -14.26 3.96
CA GLU A 11 -6.45 -13.67 2.62
C GLU A 11 -5.09 -12.97 2.48
N GLU A 12 -4.63 -12.81 1.23
CA GLU A 12 -3.43 -12.02 0.90
C GLU A 12 -3.73 -10.51 0.97
N VAL A 13 -3.85 -9.96 2.19
CA VAL A 13 -4.25 -8.56 2.42
C VAL A 13 -3.35 -7.52 1.74
N ALA A 14 -2.06 -7.83 1.53
CA ALA A 14 -1.15 -6.98 0.77
C ALA A 14 -1.57 -6.85 -0.70
N LYS A 15 -1.90 -7.96 -1.36
CA LYS A 15 -2.38 -7.98 -2.77
C LYS A 15 -3.74 -7.31 -2.90
N LEU A 16 -4.66 -7.58 -1.98
CA LEU A 16 -5.96 -6.89 -1.95
C LEU A 16 -5.77 -5.37 -1.83
N THR A 17 -4.86 -4.94 -0.96
CA THR A 17 -4.52 -3.52 -0.81
C THR A 17 -3.88 -2.94 -2.06
N TYR A 18 -2.97 -3.68 -2.71
CA TYR A 18 -2.38 -3.29 -4.00
C TYR A 18 -3.46 -3.02 -5.05
N PHE A 19 -4.41 -3.95 -5.26
CA PHE A 19 -5.47 -3.76 -6.26
C PHE A 19 -6.42 -2.61 -5.88
N GLY A 20 -6.73 -2.45 -4.60
CA GLY A 20 -7.50 -1.32 -4.10
C GLY A 20 -6.81 0.02 -4.39
N LEU A 21 -5.51 0.12 -4.13
CA LEU A 21 -4.72 1.31 -4.45
C LEU A 21 -4.55 1.53 -5.95
N TYR A 22 -4.38 0.47 -6.73
CA TYR A 22 -4.29 0.55 -8.18
C TYR A 22 -5.58 1.15 -8.78
N ALA A 23 -6.75 0.72 -8.31
CA ALA A 23 -8.03 1.33 -8.67
C ALA A 23 -8.12 2.82 -8.25
N LEU A 24 -7.48 3.18 -7.13
CA LEU A 24 -7.40 4.55 -6.61
C LEU A 24 -6.21 5.37 -7.16
N GLN A 25 -5.42 4.85 -8.11
CA GLN A 25 -4.20 5.49 -8.61
C GLN A 25 -4.42 6.93 -9.13
N HIS A 26 -5.60 7.20 -9.68
CA HIS A 26 -6.00 8.53 -10.16
C HIS A 26 -6.05 9.59 -9.04
N ARG A 27 -6.10 9.17 -7.77
CA ARG A 27 -6.12 10.08 -6.61
C ARG A 27 -4.73 10.46 -6.11
N GLY A 28 -3.66 9.89 -6.66
CA GLY A 28 -2.29 10.21 -6.28
C GLY A 28 -1.28 9.37 -7.06
N GLN A 29 -0.31 10.04 -7.70
CA GLN A 29 0.63 9.43 -8.66
C GLN A 29 2.10 9.68 -8.27
N GLU A 30 2.36 10.17 -7.05
CA GLU A 30 3.72 10.52 -6.63
C GLU A 30 4.42 9.44 -5.83
N SER A 31 3.70 8.78 -4.94
CA SER A 31 4.24 7.69 -4.11
C SER A 31 3.12 6.75 -3.68
N ALA A 32 3.50 5.54 -3.33
CA ALA A 32 2.60 4.55 -2.79
C ALA A 32 3.23 3.85 -1.58
N GLY A 33 2.39 3.38 -0.66
CA GLY A 33 2.83 2.66 0.53
C GLY A 33 1.77 1.69 1.02
N ILE A 34 2.20 0.54 1.52
CA ILE A 34 1.36 -0.47 2.16
C ILE A 34 2.00 -0.83 3.50
N ALA A 35 1.19 -0.80 4.55
CA ALA A 35 1.51 -1.32 5.87
C ALA A 35 0.61 -2.53 6.16
N VAL A 36 1.20 -3.63 6.62
CA VAL A 36 0.50 -4.88 6.96
C VAL A 36 0.79 -5.26 8.39
N SER A 37 -0.22 -5.74 9.11
CA SER A 37 -0.10 -6.23 10.48
C SER A 37 -0.70 -7.62 10.64
N ASN A 38 -0.06 -8.42 11.50
CA ASN A 38 -0.58 -9.68 12.02
C ASN A 38 -1.19 -9.51 13.43
N GLY A 39 -1.42 -8.28 13.89
CA GLY A 39 -1.94 -7.97 15.23
C GLY A 39 -0.88 -7.78 16.32
N SER A 40 0.39 -8.10 16.05
CA SER A 40 1.50 -7.89 17.00
C SER A 40 2.64 -7.04 16.45
N GLN A 41 2.88 -7.10 15.14
CA GLN A 41 3.89 -6.30 14.45
C GLN A 41 3.32 -5.63 13.20
N ILE A 42 4.01 -4.60 12.71
CA ILE A 42 3.68 -3.90 11.47
C ILE A 42 4.88 -3.97 10.54
N LEU A 43 4.64 -4.46 9.33
CA LEU A 43 5.57 -4.42 8.20
C LEU A 43 5.13 -3.30 7.27
N VAL A 44 6.08 -2.52 6.75
CA VAL A 44 5.78 -1.38 5.87
C VAL A 44 6.72 -1.41 4.68
N PHE A 45 6.14 -1.22 3.49
CA PHE A 45 6.89 -0.91 2.28
C PHE A 45 6.29 0.33 1.63
N LYS A 46 7.14 1.29 1.26
CA LYS A 46 6.74 2.51 0.56
C LYS A 46 7.88 3.02 -0.30
N ASP A 47 7.54 3.57 -1.45
CA ASP A 47 8.50 4.23 -2.32
C ASP A 47 7.81 5.28 -3.21
N MET A 48 8.60 6.09 -3.88
CA MET A 48 8.16 7.03 -4.90
C MET A 48 7.73 6.29 -6.18
N GLY A 49 6.74 6.84 -6.86
CA GLY A 49 6.19 6.30 -8.11
C GLY A 49 4.75 5.82 -8.00
N LEU A 50 4.29 5.25 -9.12
CA LEU A 50 2.96 4.66 -9.23
C LEU A 50 2.88 3.37 -8.40
N VAL A 51 1.68 2.99 -7.98
CA VAL A 51 1.42 1.75 -7.23
C VAL A 51 2.04 0.53 -7.93
N SER A 52 1.91 0.42 -9.24
CA SER A 52 2.48 -0.68 -10.04
C SER A 52 3.99 -0.61 -10.24
N GLN A 53 4.63 0.51 -9.92
CA GLN A 53 6.09 0.66 -9.97
C GLN A 53 6.71 0.39 -8.59
N VAL A 54 6.00 0.77 -7.53
CA VAL A 54 6.44 0.59 -6.14
C VAL A 54 6.35 -0.87 -5.71
N PHE A 55 5.31 -1.61 -6.13
CA PHE A 55 5.08 -2.98 -5.68
C PHE A 55 5.24 -4.01 -6.79
N ASP A 56 6.00 -5.05 -6.49
CA ASP A 56 6.18 -6.27 -7.27
C ASP A 56 5.76 -7.50 -6.43
N GLU A 57 5.80 -8.70 -7.02
CA GLU A 57 5.45 -9.94 -6.29
C GLU A 57 6.35 -10.18 -5.07
N THR A 58 7.62 -9.78 -5.14
CA THR A 58 8.59 -9.96 -4.05
C THR A 58 8.23 -9.11 -2.84
N SER A 59 8.02 -7.81 -3.03
CA SER A 59 7.64 -6.87 -1.98
C SER A 59 6.26 -7.22 -1.41
N LEU A 60 5.27 -7.54 -2.24
CA LEU A 60 3.95 -7.96 -1.77
C LEU A 60 4.01 -9.27 -0.98
N GLY A 61 4.79 -10.25 -1.41
CA GLY A 61 4.96 -11.53 -0.70
C GLY A 61 5.65 -11.40 0.66
N SER A 62 6.44 -10.34 0.85
CA SER A 62 7.09 -10.02 2.14
C SER A 62 6.14 -9.41 3.18
N LEU A 63 5.02 -8.82 2.72
CA LEU A 63 4.07 -8.09 3.57
C LEU A 63 2.95 -9.03 4.08
N GLN A 64 3.27 -9.85 5.08
CA GLN A 64 2.35 -10.87 5.59
C GLN A 64 1.59 -10.44 6.85
N GLY A 65 0.29 -10.74 6.88
CA GLY A 65 -0.61 -10.42 8.00
C GLY A 65 -2.07 -10.62 7.60
N HIS A 66 -2.99 -10.10 8.42
CA HIS A 66 -4.44 -10.17 8.17
C HIS A 66 -5.12 -8.80 8.21
N ILE A 67 -4.34 -7.73 8.37
CA ILE A 67 -4.79 -6.33 8.38
C ILE A 67 -3.83 -5.56 7.50
N ALA A 68 -4.34 -4.72 6.61
CA ALA A 68 -3.51 -3.85 5.79
C ALA A 68 -4.15 -2.47 5.61
N VAL A 69 -3.29 -1.46 5.50
CA VAL A 69 -3.66 -0.12 5.06
C VAL A 69 -2.67 0.32 3.99
N GLY A 70 -3.18 0.95 2.94
CA GLY A 70 -2.42 1.47 1.84
C GLY A 70 -2.75 2.93 1.54
N HIS A 71 -1.80 3.63 0.95
CA HIS A 71 -1.95 5.02 0.54
C HIS A 71 -1.31 5.29 -0.82
N ALA A 72 -1.99 6.07 -1.67
CA ALA A 72 -1.47 6.64 -2.90
C ALA A 72 -1.44 8.18 -2.75
N ARG A 73 -0.23 8.76 -2.76
CA ARG A 73 0.01 10.19 -2.49
C ARG A 73 -0.11 11.01 -3.78
N TYR A 74 -0.78 12.14 -3.67
CA TYR A 74 -0.71 13.25 -4.62
C TYR A 74 0.07 14.40 -3.97
N SER A 75 0.82 15.18 -4.74
CA SER A 75 1.55 16.32 -4.18
C SER A 75 0.60 17.34 -3.61
N THR A 76 0.87 17.75 -2.39
CA THR A 76 0.44 19.05 -1.88
C THR A 76 1.69 19.86 -1.63
N THR A 77 1.55 21.17 -1.45
CA THR A 77 2.65 22.03 -1.00
C THR A 77 3.31 21.40 0.25
N GLY A 78 4.58 20.98 0.11
CA GLY A 78 5.30 20.19 1.12
C GLY A 78 6.46 19.38 0.52
N ALA A 79 7.24 18.71 1.35
CA ALA A 79 8.39 17.92 0.90
C ALA A 79 7.98 16.62 0.22
N SER A 80 8.68 16.27 -0.86
CA SER A 80 8.70 14.95 -1.48
C SER A 80 9.97 14.25 -1.03
N VAL A 81 9.93 13.66 0.17
CA VAL A 81 11.02 12.85 0.75
C VAL A 81 10.55 11.43 1.02
#